data_AF-A0A5D3DAK5-F1
#
_entry.id   AF-A0A5D3DAK5-F1
#
_cell.length_a   1.000
_cell.length_b   1.000
_cell.length_c   1.000
_cell.angle_alpha   90.00
_cell.angle_beta   90.00
_cell.angle_gamma   90.00
#
_symmetry.space_group_name_H-M   'P 1'
#
loop_
_entity.id
_entity.type
_entity.pdbx_description
1 polymer ?
#
loop_
_entity_poly.entity_id
_entity_poly.type
_entity_poly.pdbx_seq_one_letter_code
_entity_poly.pdbx_strand_id
1 'polypeptide(L)'
;MTFEDSLRSLSLDYLNLLINGQAFSDVTFSVEGRLVHAHRCILAARSLFFRKFFCGSSSDSNSSPGSAFDSRSPSGSNSRGSSGATAPSLPPQGVIPVNSVGYEVFLLLLQFLYSGQVSILPQKHEPRPNCGERGCWHTHCSSAVDLALETLAAARSFGVEQLALLTQVFISFLAFPNVA
;
A
#
# COMPACT_ATOMS: atom_id res chain seq x y z
N MET A 1 12.95 26.09 10.37
CA MET A 1 12.55 24.80 9.79
C MET A 1 13.12 24.72 8.40
N THR A 2 13.88 23.67 8.09
CA THR A 2 14.33 23.41 6.73
C THR A 2 13.23 22.68 5.95
N PHE A 3 13.32 22.67 4.62
CA PHE A 3 12.39 21.92 3.77
C PHE A 3 12.36 20.42 4.12
N GLU A 4 13.52 19.85 4.42
CA GLU A 4 13.67 18.45 4.86
C GLU A 4 12.94 18.17 6.18
N ASP A 5 12.99 19.11 7.14
CA ASP A 5 12.25 18.98 8.41
C ASP A 5 10.73 18.97 8.17
N SER A 6 10.26 19.79 7.23
CA SER A 6 8.84 19.82 6.84
C SER A 6 8.40 18.51 6.18
N LEU A 7 9.21 17.93 5.29
CA LEU A 7 8.91 16.63 4.68
C LEU A 7 8.90 15.49 5.71
N ARG A 8 9.84 15.50 6.66
CA ARG A 8 9.85 14.54 7.77
C ARG A 8 8.61 14.67 8.64
N SER A 9 8.23 15.89 9.03
CA SER A 9 7.00 16.13 9.79
C SER A 9 5.79 15.57 9.06
N LEU A 10 5.64 15.89 7.76
CA LEU A 10 4.54 15.39 6.94
C LEU A 10 4.50 13.86 6.89
N SER A 11 5.65 13.22 6.69
CA SER A 11 5.74 11.75 6.66
C SER A 11 5.30 11.12 7.99
N LEU A 12 5.64 11.76 9.12
CA LEU A 12 5.26 11.30 10.45
C LEU A 12 3.77 11.51 10.71
N ASP A 13 3.20 12.63 10.26
CA ASP A 13 1.77 12.92 10.36
C ASP A 13 0.93 11.87 9.61
N TYR A 14 1.36 11.45 8.42
CA TYR A 14 0.71 10.36 7.68
C TYR A 14 0.89 8.98 8.35
N LEU A 15 2.05 8.68 8.93
CA LEU A 15 2.21 7.44 9.72
C LEU A 15 1.30 7.45 10.96
N ASN A 16 1.17 8.59 11.62
CA ASN A 16 0.27 8.76 12.74
C ASN A 16 -1.19 8.53 12.31
N LEU A 17 -1.58 8.97 11.10
CA LEU A 17 -2.88 8.66 10.53
C LEU A 17 -3.07 7.15 10.28
N LEU A 18 -2.04 6.43 9.86
CA LEU A 18 -2.10 4.98 9.69
C LEU A 18 -2.27 4.24 11.03
N ILE A 19 -1.57 4.68 12.07
CA ILE A 19 -1.53 3.98 13.38
C ILE A 19 -2.73 4.36 14.25
N ASN A 20 -3.03 5.66 14.37
CA ASN A 20 -4.01 6.20 15.30
C ASN A 20 -5.27 6.76 14.63
N GLY A 21 -5.28 6.86 13.29
CA GLY A 21 -6.38 7.44 12.51
C GLY A 21 -7.51 6.48 12.16
N GLN A 22 -7.70 5.38 12.91
CA GLN A 22 -8.70 4.35 12.58
C GLN A 22 -10.13 4.92 12.44
N ALA A 23 -10.48 5.95 13.21
CA ALA A 23 -11.78 6.63 13.13
C ALA A 23 -12.05 7.30 11.78
N PHE A 24 -11.01 7.58 10.99
CA PHE A 24 -11.11 8.18 9.66
C PHE A 24 -10.97 7.14 8.53
N SER A 25 -10.74 5.87 8.87
CA SER A 25 -10.58 4.80 7.89
C SER A 25 -11.88 4.48 7.17
N ASP A 26 -11.79 4.31 5.86
CA ASP A 26 -12.91 3.99 4.96
C ASP A 26 -12.76 2.60 4.32
N VAL A 27 -11.70 1.88 4.65
CA VAL A 27 -11.47 0.48 4.27
C VAL A 27 -10.77 -0.28 5.38
N THR A 28 -11.14 -1.56 5.53
CA THR A 28 -10.54 -2.49 6.48
C THR A 28 -10.12 -3.75 5.74
N PHE A 29 -8.88 -4.18 5.94
CA PHE A 29 -8.35 -5.43 5.40
C PHE A 29 -8.27 -6.51 6.49
N SER A 30 -8.47 -7.77 6.14
CA SER A 30 -8.13 -8.91 6.99
C SER A 30 -6.89 -9.60 6.43
N VAL A 31 -5.80 -9.59 7.19
CA VAL A 31 -4.51 -10.19 6.82
C VAL A 31 -4.12 -11.14 7.94
N GLU A 32 -3.99 -12.44 7.65
CA GLU A 32 -3.69 -13.48 8.67
C GLU A 32 -4.64 -13.43 9.89
N GLY A 33 -5.92 -13.11 9.66
CA GLY A 33 -6.92 -12.97 10.71
C GLY A 33 -6.87 -11.67 11.51
N ARG A 34 -5.93 -10.76 11.20
CA ARG A 34 -5.78 -9.44 11.82
C ARG A 34 -6.44 -8.36 10.98
N LEU A 35 -7.15 -7.44 11.63
CA LEU A 35 -7.79 -6.31 10.95
C LEU A 35 -6.82 -5.14 10.82
N VAL A 36 -6.74 -4.58 9.61
CA VAL A 36 -5.89 -3.44 9.27
C VAL A 36 -6.75 -2.34 8.65
N HIS A 37 -6.86 -1.22 9.35
CA HIS A 37 -7.62 -0.04 8.92
C HIS A 37 -6.76 0.84 8.01
N ALA A 38 -7.34 1.37 6.92
CA ALA A 38 -6.63 2.24 5.99
C ALA A 38 -7.56 3.22 5.27
N HIS A 39 -6.97 4.06 4.41
CA HIS A 39 -7.64 5.16 3.71
C HIS A 39 -7.54 4.96 2.20
N ARG A 40 -8.68 4.71 1.53
CA ARG A 40 -8.76 4.39 0.09
C ARG A 40 -8.13 5.49 -0.76
N CYS A 41 -8.28 6.76 -0.37
CA CYS A 41 -7.72 7.90 -1.09
C CYS A 41 -6.19 7.88 -1.15
N ILE A 42 -5.52 7.56 -0.03
CA ILE A 42 -4.06 7.47 0.04
C ILE A 42 -3.58 6.27 -0.80
N LEU A 43 -4.22 5.11 -0.60
CA LEU A 43 -3.89 3.88 -1.34
C LEU A 43 -4.05 4.06 -2.85
N ALA A 44 -5.18 4.61 -3.32
CA ALA A 44 -5.43 4.85 -4.74
C ALA A 44 -4.52 5.94 -5.33
N ALA A 45 -4.11 6.94 -4.53
CA ALA A 45 -3.16 7.95 -4.98
C ALA A 45 -1.78 7.33 -5.25
N ARG A 46 -1.36 6.38 -4.41
CA ARG A 46 0.01 5.87 -4.37
C ARG A 46 0.21 4.47 -4.95
N SER A 47 -0.86 3.79 -5.35
CA SER A 47 -0.83 2.47 -5.98
C SER A 47 -1.89 2.41 -7.09
N LEU A 48 -1.44 2.10 -8.31
CA LEU A 48 -2.35 1.93 -9.44
C LEU A 48 -3.23 0.69 -9.29
N PHE A 49 -2.75 -0.35 -8.59
CA PHE A 49 -3.54 -1.51 -8.22
C PHE A 49 -4.73 -1.09 -7.38
N PHE A 50 -4.50 -0.39 -6.25
CA PHE A 50 -5.59 0.03 -5.37
C PHE A 50 -6.53 1.02 -6.04
N ARG A 51 -6.02 1.89 -6.92
CA ARG A 51 -6.86 2.77 -7.73
C ARG A 51 -7.85 1.98 -8.58
N LYS A 52 -7.37 1.00 -9.35
CA LYS A 52 -8.23 0.16 -10.19
C LYS A 52 -9.19 -0.67 -9.34
N PHE A 53 -8.69 -1.23 -8.23
CA PHE A 53 -9.48 -2.06 -7.32
C PHE A 53 -10.65 -1.28 -6.70
N PHE A 54 -10.44 -0.04 -6.25
CA PHE A 54 -11.50 0.78 -5.67
C PHE A 54 -12.39 1.47 -6.70
N CYS A 55 -11.88 1.83 -7.88
CA CYS A 55 -12.72 2.41 -8.94
C CYS A 55 -13.60 1.35 -9.62
N GLY A 56 -13.06 0.16 -9.86
CA GLY A 56 -13.77 -0.94 -10.54
C GLY A 56 -14.90 -1.54 -9.69
N SER A 57 -14.79 -1.51 -8.37
CA SER A 57 -15.83 -2.00 -7.44
C SER A 57 -17.08 -1.11 -7.36
N SER A 58 -17.08 0.05 -8.03
CA SER A 58 -18.24 0.97 -8.08
C SER A 58 -19.32 0.55 -9.09
N SER A 59 -19.10 -0.50 -9.88
CA SER A 59 -19.91 -0.79 -11.08
C SER A 59 -20.79 -2.04 -10.99
N ASP A 60 -20.75 -2.80 -9.89
CA ASP A 60 -21.43 -4.10 -9.80
C ASP A 60 -22.67 -4.08 -8.89
N SER A 61 -23.47 -3.01 -8.95
CA SER A 61 -24.89 -3.10 -8.59
C SER A 61 -25.73 -3.20 -9.87
N ASN A 62 -25.87 -4.44 -10.33
CA ASN A 62 -26.96 -4.94 -11.15
C ASN A 62 -27.03 -4.49 -12.62
N SER A 63 -26.23 -5.13 -13.50
CA SER A 63 -26.71 -5.49 -14.85
C SER A 63 -25.82 -6.51 -15.55
N SER A 64 -26.42 -7.60 -16.00
CA SER A 64 -26.02 -8.34 -17.20
C SER A 64 -27.27 -8.42 -18.09
N PRO A 65 -27.19 -8.70 -19.40
CA PRO A 65 -26.01 -8.91 -20.26
C PRO A 65 -26.04 -8.01 -21.52
N GLY A 66 -24.95 -7.90 -22.30
CA GLY A 66 -25.05 -7.28 -23.62
C GLY A 66 -23.74 -6.98 -24.34
N SER A 67 -23.59 -7.60 -25.49
CA SER A 67 -22.49 -7.56 -26.44
C SER A 67 -22.19 -6.21 -27.11
N ALA A 68 -20.95 -6.11 -27.60
CA ALA A 68 -20.51 -5.48 -28.86
C ALA A 68 -20.41 -3.93 -28.94
N PHE A 69 -19.15 -3.49 -29.03
CA PHE A 69 -18.58 -2.61 -30.07
C PHE A 69 -19.61 -1.89 -30.98
N ASP A 70 -19.69 -0.55 -30.93
CA ASP A 70 -19.20 0.30 -32.03
C ASP A 70 -19.22 1.80 -31.68
N SER A 71 -18.44 2.55 -32.46
CA SER A 71 -18.07 3.96 -32.33
C SER A 71 -19.17 4.96 -32.74
N ARG A 72 -19.20 6.16 -32.14
CA ARG A 72 -19.27 7.50 -32.80
C ARG A 72 -19.73 8.61 -31.83
N SER A 73 -18.93 9.68 -31.71
CA SER A 73 -19.34 11.05 -31.36
C SER A 73 -20.12 11.67 -32.56
N PRO A 74 -20.80 12.87 -32.50
CA PRO A 74 -20.55 14.03 -31.62
C PRO A 74 -21.76 14.93 -31.23
N SER A 75 -21.43 16.03 -30.51
CA SER A 75 -22.08 17.37 -30.51
C SER A 75 -23.10 17.74 -29.42
N GLY A 76 -22.66 18.65 -28.53
CA GLY A 76 -23.32 19.94 -28.25
C GLY A 76 -24.53 20.01 -27.32
N SER A 77 -24.35 20.59 -26.12
CA SER A 77 -25.10 21.76 -25.61
C SER A 77 -24.87 22.00 -24.11
N ASN A 78 -24.79 23.29 -23.74
CA ASN A 78 -24.67 23.79 -22.38
C ASN A 78 -25.87 23.38 -21.50
N SER A 79 -25.59 22.99 -20.25
CA SER A 79 -26.54 23.16 -19.14
C SER A 79 -25.78 23.37 -17.84
N ARG A 80 -26.03 24.54 -17.25
CA ARG A 80 -25.62 24.94 -15.90
C ARG A 80 -26.41 24.07 -14.91
N GLY A 81 -25.72 23.41 -14.01
CA GLY A 81 -26.34 22.65 -12.92
C GLY A 81 -25.40 22.57 -11.74
N SER A 82 -25.59 23.47 -10.77
CA SER A 82 -25.09 23.28 -9.42
C SER A 82 -25.72 22.02 -8.84
N SER A 83 -24.88 21.04 -8.51
CA SER A 83 -25.26 19.90 -7.69
C SER A 83 -24.12 19.69 -6.72
N GLY A 84 -24.42 19.90 -5.43
CA GLY A 84 -23.48 19.66 -4.34
C GLY A 84 -22.83 18.30 -4.48
N ALA A 85 -21.57 18.23 -4.08
CA ALA A 85 -20.85 16.98 -3.91
C ALA A 85 -21.60 16.12 -2.88
N THR A 86 -22.57 15.35 -3.34
CA THR A 86 -23.03 14.17 -2.61
C THR A 86 -21.85 13.22 -2.61
N ALA A 87 -21.12 13.23 -1.50
CA ALA A 87 -20.18 12.18 -1.18
C ALA A 87 -20.87 10.84 -1.48
N PRO A 88 -20.27 9.96 -2.31
CA PRO A 88 -20.88 8.67 -2.57
C PRO A 88 -21.03 7.97 -1.23
N SER A 89 -22.28 7.72 -0.83
CA SER A 89 -22.62 6.95 0.36
C SER A 89 -21.85 5.64 0.30
N LEU A 90 -20.91 5.46 1.24
CA LEU A 90 -20.03 4.31 1.25
C LEU A 90 -20.89 3.03 1.32
N PRO A 91 -20.67 2.05 0.43
CA PRO A 91 -21.26 0.73 0.60
C PRO A 91 -20.82 0.14 1.95
N PRO A 92 -21.57 -0.82 2.52
CA PRO A 92 -21.25 -1.41 3.82
C PRO A 92 -19.78 -1.82 3.84
N GLN A 93 -19.07 -1.38 4.89
CA GLN A 93 -17.66 -1.62 5.13
C GLN A 93 -17.38 -3.12 5.24
N GLY A 94 -17.30 -3.80 4.10
CA GLY A 94 -16.87 -5.17 4.01
C GLY A 94 -15.39 -5.25 4.33
N VAL A 95 -15.00 -6.18 5.18
CA VAL A 95 -13.60 -6.48 5.44
C VAL A 95 -13.02 -7.17 4.20
N ILE A 96 -11.97 -6.59 3.62
CA ILE A 96 -11.34 -7.07 2.39
C ILE A 96 -10.25 -8.10 2.74
N PRO A 97 -10.39 -9.37 2.37
CA PRO A 97 -9.39 -10.38 2.69
C PRO A 97 -8.12 -10.17 1.85
N VAL A 98 -6.95 -10.34 2.50
CA VAL A 98 -5.63 -10.34 1.86
C VAL A 98 -4.94 -11.65 2.24
N ASN A 99 -4.86 -12.56 1.28
CA ASN A 99 -4.34 -13.92 1.50
C ASN A 99 -2.97 -14.17 0.86
N SER A 100 -2.53 -13.28 -0.03
CA SER A 100 -1.30 -13.48 -0.82
C SER A 100 -0.04 -12.97 -0.13
N VAL A 101 -0.18 -12.22 0.97
CA VAL A 101 0.91 -11.51 1.64
C VAL A 101 0.71 -11.59 3.15
N GLY A 102 1.79 -11.85 3.90
CA GLY A 102 1.77 -11.89 5.36
C GLY A 102 1.55 -10.52 6.01
N TYR A 103 1.20 -10.50 7.29
CA TYR A 103 0.86 -9.27 8.00
C TYR A 103 1.99 -8.24 8.05
N GLU A 104 3.22 -8.70 8.32
CA GLU A 104 4.40 -7.82 8.40
C GLU A 104 4.68 -7.13 7.06
N VAL A 105 4.68 -7.89 5.97
CA VAL A 105 4.91 -7.38 4.62
C VAL A 105 3.81 -6.41 4.19
N PHE A 106 2.55 -6.71 4.52
CA PHE A 106 1.44 -5.81 4.24
C PHE A 106 1.56 -4.49 5.01
N LEU A 107 1.99 -4.53 6.28
CA LEU A 107 2.26 -3.30 7.03
C LEU A 107 3.43 -2.49 6.45
N LEU A 108 4.52 -3.14 6.02
CA LEU A 108 5.65 -2.45 5.37
C LEU A 108 5.20 -1.74 4.09
N LEU A 109 4.37 -2.40 3.30
CA LEU A 109 3.74 -1.80 2.11
C LEU A 109 2.91 -0.57 2.50
N LEU A 110 2.05 -0.67 3.52
CA LEU A 110 1.24 0.46 3.97
C LEU A 110 2.11 1.60 4.51
N GLN A 111 3.11 1.31 5.33
CA GLN A 111 4.04 2.34 5.84
C GLN A 111 4.72 3.10 4.70
N PHE A 112 5.13 2.39 3.65
CA PHE A 112 5.68 3.02 2.44
C PHE A 112 4.65 3.90 1.73
N LEU A 113 3.41 3.42 1.57
CA LEU A 113 2.34 4.19 0.94
C LEU A 113 1.92 5.43 1.74
N TYR A 114 2.14 5.48 3.05
CA TYR A 114 1.81 6.65 3.86
C TYR A 114 2.98 7.63 3.99
N SER A 115 4.20 7.12 4.19
CA SER A 115 5.37 7.95 4.51
C SER A 115 6.32 8.19 3.34
N GLY A 116 6.26 7.36 2.29
CA GLY A 116 7.28 7.29 1.25
C GLY A 116 8.60 6.64 1.71
N GLN A 117 8.65 6.14 2.94
CA GLN A 117 9.81 5.49 3.54
C GLN A 117 9.45 4.08 4.01
N VAL A 118 10.41 3.17 3.96
CA VAL A 118 10.26 1.83 4.52
C VAL A 118 11.60 1.38 5.09
N SER A 119 11.56 0.82 6.30
CA SER A 119 12.74 0.24 6.93
C SER A 119 12.66 -1.27 6.81
N ILE A 120 13.22 -1.81 5.73
CA ILE A 120 13.44 -3.27 5.56
C ILE A 120 14.65 -3.71 6.40
N LEU A 121 15.49 -2.75 6.81
CA LEU A 121 16.66 -2.99 7.64
C LEU A 121 16.26 -3.13 9.12
N PRO A 122 16.65 -4.22 9.79
CA PRO A 122 16.43 -4.38 11.23
C PRO A 122 17.23 -3.35 12.02
N GLN A 123 16.59 -2.71 13.01
CA GLN A 123 17.30 -1.99 14.07
C GLN A 123 18.16 -3.01 14.83
N LYS A 124 19.42 -2.67 15.13
CA LYS A 124 20.54 -3.55 15.55
C LYS A 124 20.28 -4.52 16.73
N HIS A 125 19.10 -4.51 17.37
CA HIS A 125 18.82 -5.28 18.59
C HIS A 125 17.42 -5.90 18.69
N GLU A 126 16.59 -5.89 17.63
CA GLU A 126 15.23 -6.45 17.73
C GLU A 126 15.19 -7.92 17.27
N PRO A 127 14.62 -8.85 18.08
CA PRO A 127 14.50 -10.26 17.70
C PRO A 127 13.50 -10.43 16.55
N ARG A 128 13.94 -11.03 15.44
CA ARG A 128 13.03 -11.28 14.33
C ARG A 128 12.12 -12.47 14.65
N PRO A 129 10.80 -12.40 14.39
CA PRO A 129 9.87 -13.52 14.62
C PRO A 129 10.31 -14.83 13.95
N ASN A 130 11.05 -14.74 12.83
CA ASN A 130 11.55 -15.89 12.07
C ASN A 130 13.09 -16.11 12.16
N CYS A 131 13.83 -15.43 13.06
CA CYS A 131 15.24 -15.77 13.38
C CYS A 131 15.30 -16.52 14.72
N GLY A 132 15.61 -17.82 14.70
CA GLY A 132 15.75 -18.64 15.91
C GLY A 132 17.07 -18.44 16.68
N GLU A 133 18.02 -17.66 16.13
CA GLU A 133 19.38 -17.54 16.67
C GLU A 133 19.58 -16.23 17.44
N ARG A 134 19.95 -16.34 18.73
CA ARG A 134 20.19 -15.17 19.62
C ARG A 134 21.44 -14.36 19.28
N GLY A 135 22.20 -14.75 18.25
CA GLY A 135 23.42 -14.08 17.81
C GLY A 135 23.44 -13.75 16.31
N CYS A 136 22.29 -13.82 15.61
CA CYS A 136 22.26 -13.58 14.17
C CYS A 136 22.52 -12.10 13.84
N TRP A 137 23.47 -11.86 12.94
CA TRP A 137 23.69 -10.53 12.34
C TRP A 137 22.55 -10.30 11.36
N HIS A 138 21.46 -9.69 11.84
CA HIS A 138 20.20 -9.59 11.10
C HIS A 138 20.29 -8.86 9.75
N THR A 139 21.42 -8.20 9.45
CA THR A 139 21.70 -7.64 8.13
C THR A 139 21.99 -8.70 7.07
N HIS A 140 22.46 -9.89 7.46
CA HIS A 140 22.81 -10.98 6.53
C HIS A 140 22.13 -12.32 6.89
N CYS A 141 21.08 -12.30 7.72
CA CYS A 141 20.36 -13.53 8.05
C CYS A 141 19.41 -13.93 6.91
N SER A 142 19.19 -15.23 6.71
CA SER A 142 18.25 -15.77 5.71
C SER A 142 16.88 -15.11 5.81
N SER A 143 16.38 -14.97 7.04
CA SER A 143 15.11 -14.29 7.29
C SER A 143 15.04 -12.83 6.81
N ALA A 144 16.18 -12.13 6.68
CA ALA A 144 16.23 -10.78 6.08
C ALA A 144 16.09 -10.79 4.57
N VAL A 145 16.73 -11.77 3.95
CA VAL A 145 16.58 -12.01 2.51
C VAL A 145 15.15 -12.44 2.21
N ASP A 146 14.58 -13.34 3.01
CA ASP A 146 13.20 -13.83 2.83
C ASP A 146 12.18 -12.68 2.93
N LEU A 147 12.25 -11.86 3.98
CA LEU A 147 11.36 -10.70 4.10
C LEU A 147 11.53 -9.71 2.93
N ALA A 148 12.76 -9.48 2.48
CA ALA A 148 13.01 -8.61 1.33
C ALA A 148 12.41 -9.19 0.04
N LEU A 149 12.53 -10.50 -0.19
CA LEU A 149 11.94 -11.17 -1.34
C LEU A 149 10.41 -11.14 -1.29
N GLU A 150 9.81 -11.39 -0.13
CA GLU A 150 8.36 -11.27 0.06
C GLU A 150 7.87 -9.84 -0.14
N THR A 151 8.61 -8.85 0.37
CA THR A 151 8.32 -7.42 0.17
C THR A 151 8.43 -7.04 -1.29
N LEU A 152 9.42 -7.55 -2.03
CA LEU A 152 9.55 -7.33 -3.47
C LEU A 152 8.38 -7.95 -4.23
N ALA A 153 7.97 -9.16 -3.89
CA ALA A 153 6.83 -9.83 -4.50
C ALA A 153 5.53 -9.06 -4.25
N ALA A 154 5.30 -8.61 -3.01
CA ALA A 154 4.16 -7.79 -2.63
C ALA A 154 4.16 -6.43 -3.35
N ALA A 155 5.31 -5.75 -3.41
CA ALA A 155 5.41 -4.46 -4.10
C ALA A 155 5.01 -4.58 -5.58
N ARG A 156 5.39 -5.68 -6.24
CA ARG A 156 5.00 -5.95 -7.63
C ARG A 156 3.52 -6.30 -7.77
N SER A 157 2.97 -7.11 -6.86
CA SER A 157 1.54 -7.49 -6.93
C SER A 157 0.61 -6.30 -6.67
N PHE A 158 0.99 -5.42 -5.75
CA PHE A 158 0.25 -4.19 -5.43
C PHE A 158 0.62 -2.99 -6.32
N GLY A 159 1.45 -3.17 -7.36
CA GLY A 159 1.80 -2.11 -8.31
C GLY A 159 2.40 -0.87 -7.63
N VAL A 160 3.39 -1.10 -6.78
CA VAL A 160 4.17 -0.07 -6.07
C VAL A 160 5.62 -0.15 -6.55
N GLU A 161 5.88 0.36 -7.75
CA GLU A 161 7.16 0.17 -8.44
C GLU A 161 8.35 0.78 -7.68
N GLN A 162 8.15 1.91 -7.01
CA GLN A 162 9.20 2.55 -6.22
C GLN A 162 9.66 1.68 -5.05
N LEU A 163 8.73 0.98 -4.39
CA LEU A 163 9.06 0.03 -3.33
C LEU A 163 9.82 -1.17 -3.92
N ALA A 164 9.39 -1.69 -5.07
CA ALA A 164 10.08 -2.79 -5.73
C ALA A 164 11.54 -2.45 -6.08
N LEU A 165 11.78 -1.24 -6.61
CA LEU A 165 13.13 -0.76 -6.92
C LEU A 165 14.00 -0.63 -5.66
N LEU A 166 13.46 -0.02 -4.60
CA LEU A 166 14.18 0.15 -3.34
C LEU A 166 14.56 -1.20 -2.71
N THR A 167 13.62 -2.15 -2.71
CA THR A 167 13.88 -3.51 -2.21
C THR A 167 14.90 -4.26 -3.08
N GLN A 168 14.91 -4.05 -4.39
CA GLN A 168 15.91 -4.66 -5.28
C GLN A 168 17.32 -4.10 -5.03
N VAL A 169 17.44 -2.78 -4.81
CA VAL A 169 18.72 -2.15 -4.42
C VAL A 169 19.19 -2.72 -3.07
N PHE A 170 18.27 -2.86 -2.11
CA PHE A 170 18.58 -3.47 -0.81
C PHE A 170 19.10 -4.91 -0.95
N ILE A 171 18.41 -5.76 -1.70
CA ILE A 171 18.85 -7.14 -1.95
C ILE A 171 20.22 -7.16 -2.63
N SER A 172 20.49 -6.23 -3.54
CA SER A 172 21.80 -6.09 -4.19
C SER A 172 22.91 -5.76 -3.19
N PHE A 173 22.63 -4.90 -2.20
CA PHE A 173 23.56 -4.59 -1.11
C PHE A 173 23.83 -5.81 -0.22
N LEU A 174 22.80 -6.62 0.05
CA LEU A 174 22.97 -7.87 0.81
C LEU A 174 23.82 -8.91 0.07
N ALA A 175 23.70 -8.98 -1.25
CA ALA A 175 24.46 -9.90 -2.09
C ALA A 175 25.93 -9.46 -2.29
N PHE A 176 26.21 -8.16 -2.26
CA PHE A 176 27.54 -7.59 -2.52
C PHE A 176 27.95 -6.55 -1.46
N PRO A 177 28.24 -6.96 -0.20
CA PRO A 177 28.53 -6.04 0.90
C PRO A 177 29.83 -5.22 0.77
N ASN A 178 30.66 -5.45 -0.26
CA ASN A 178 31.99 -4.87 -0.44
C ASN A 178 32.16 -3.98 -1.69
N VAL A 179 31.07 -3.46 -2.28
CA VAL A 179 31.15 -2.56 -3.46
C VAL A 179 30.62 -1.15 -3.13
N ALA A 180 30.90 -0.64 -1.93
CA ALA A 180 30.61 0.73 -1.53
C ALA A 180 31.86 1.39 -0.93
#